data_AF-A0A942CX27-F1
#
_entry.id   AF-A0A942CX27-F1
#
_cell.length_a   1.000
_cell.length_b   1.000
_cell.length_c   1.000
_cell.angle_alpha   90.00
_cell.angle_beta   90.00
_cell.angle_gamma   90.00
#
_symmetry.space_group_name_H-M   'P 1'
#
loop_
_entity.id
_entity.type
_entity.pdbx_description
1 polymer ?
#
loop_
_entity_poly.entity_id
_entity_poly.type
_entity_poly.pdbx_seq_one_letter_code
_entity_poly.pdbx_strand_id
1 'polypeptide(L)'
;MTDEEPSYEFRYEAMTIEAAQFAISPDSFQPHFRFTVSIPERRALRPGGIQFETPLAVESDEYGVALLSWLLDKSIGKPYSAPGWVESGRAKQHLLPWVQERRNHELRPQCRVPREWLKLAMRDLSDRRGTASANDVAQIIFDGERLRLTVAGKSVDVRGFGTAWPTFFSVPYGKLRAATSRLMNPEVHIEVWKNMLRVGRRAIDLVRPDEGSQDRTWARDGNAECGE
;
A
#
# COMPACT_ATOMS: atom_id res chain seq x y z
N MET A 1 40.00 1.27 2.99
CA MET A 1 40.59 1.25 1.64
C MET A 1 39.52 0.62 0.77
N THR A 2 38.76 1.44 0.07
CA THR A 2 37.65 0.99 -0.77
C THR A 2 38.27 0.59 -2.10
N ASP A 3 38.34 -0.70 -2.39
CA ASP A 3 38.80 -1.17 -3.71
C ASP A 3 37.79 -0.66 -4.76
N GLU A 4 38.26 0.22 -5.63
CA GLU A 4 37.48 0.75 -6.75
C GLU A 4 37.71 -0.19 -7.94
N GLU A 5 36.70 -0.99 -8.23
CA GLU A 5 36.65 -1.90 -9.39
C GLU A 5 36.49 -1.11 -10.71
N PRO A 6 36.66 -1.70 -11.91
CA PRO A 6 36.74 -0.96 -13.16
C PRO A 6 35.57 0.01 -13.35
N SER A 7 35.90 1.26 -13.69
CA SER A 7 34.92 2.28 -14.05
C SER A 7 34.53 2.14 -15.53
N TYR A 8 33.22 2.22 -15.79
CA TYR A 8 32.65 2.24 -17.13
C TYR A 8 32.34 3.69 -17.50
N GLU A 9 32.81 4.14 -18.66
CA GLU A 9 32.51 5.48 -19.18
C GLU A 9 31.59 5.37 -20.41
N PHE A 10 30.46 6.07 -20.36
CA PHE A 10 29.51 6.18 -21.45
C PHE A 10 29.43 7.63 -21.91
N ARG A 11 29.83 7.89 -23.16
CA ARG A 11 29.81 9.23 -23.76
C ARG A 11 28.63 9.37 -24.71
N TYR A 12 27.86 10.44 -24.50
CA TYR A 12 26.77 10.87 -25.36
C TYR A 12 27.01 12.31 -25.79
N GLU A 13 26.35 12.76 -26.85
CA GLU A 13 26.56 14.11 -27.42
C GLU A 13 26.43 15.24 -26.38
N ALA A 14 25.49 15.12 -25.44
CA ALA A 14 25.19 16.15 -24.45
C ALA A 14 25.64 15.81 -23.02
N MET A 15 26.15 14.60 -22.77
CA MET A 15 26.57 14.20 -21.42
C MET A 15 27.52 13.01 -21.41
N THR A 16 28.35 12.96 -20.37
CA THR A 16 29.13 11.78 -20.02
C THR A 16 28.59 11.17 -18.74
N ILE A 17 28.43 9.86 -18.72
CA ILE A 17 28.05 9.07 -17.54
C ILE A 17 29.21 8.13 -17.23
N GLU A 18 29.79 8.28 -16.05
CA GLU A 18 30.76 7.35 -15.49
C GLU A 18 30.04 6.48 -14.45
N ALA A 19 30.26 5.18 -14.48
CA ALA A 19 29.72 4.22 -13.52
C ALA A 19 30.90 3.49 -12.87
N ALA A 20 31.03 3.61 -11.56
CA ALA A 20 32.05 2.92 -10.79
C ALA A 20 31.37 1.99 -9.76
N GLN A 21 31.87 0.77 -9.65
CA GLN A 21 31.37 -0.20 -8.69
C GLN A 21 32.04 0.01 -7.34
N PHE A 22 31.24 0.04 -6.29
CA PHE A 22 31.71 0.16 -4.91
C PHE A 22 31.26 -1.06 -4.10
N ALA A 23 32.23 -1.74 -3.49
CA ALA A 23 31.97 -2.96 -2.74
C ALA A 23 31.06 -2.75 -1.51
N ILE A 24 31.16 -1.59 -0.85
CA ILE A 24 30.45 -1.28 0.40
C ILE A 24 30.09 0.20 0.45
N SER A 25 28.79 0.51 0.50
CA SER A 25 28.31 1.85 0.91
C SER A 25 28.37 1.97 2.44
N PRO A 26 28.72 3.14 3.01
CA PRO A 26 28.65 3.38 4.45
C PRO A 26 27.25 3.13 5.04
N ASP A 27 26.20 3.28 4.23
CA ASP A 27 24.82 3.32 4.72
C ASP A 27 24.07 1.99 4.58
N SER A 28 24.44 1.14 3.62
CA SER A 28 23.67 -0.07 3.29
C SER A 28 24.44 -1.38 3.40
N PHE A 29 25.77 -1.34 3.56
CA PHE A 29 26.66 -2.52 3.55
C PHE A 29 26.40 -3.49 2.36
N GLN A 30 25.85 -2.96 1.27
CA GLN A 30 25.57 -3.70 0.05
C GLN A 30 26.39 -3.12 -1.12
N PRO A 31 26.80 -3.95 -2.08
CA PRO A 31 27.49 -3.47 -3.26
C PRO A 31 26.55 -2.62 -4.12
N HIS A 32 27.06 -1.52 -4.65
CA HIS A 32 26.30 -0.56 -5.43
C HIS A 32 27.14 0.00 -6.58
N PHE A 33 26.48 0.48 -7.62
CA PHE A 33 27.08 1.35 -8.61
C PHE A 33 26.90 2.80 -8.18
N ARG A 34 27.97 3.58 -8.25
CA ARG A 34 27.89 5.03 -8.22
C ARG A 34 28.02 5.55 -9.64
N PHE A 35 27.03 6.33 -10.04
CA PHE A 35 27.04 7.02 -11.32
C PHE A 35 27.43 8.47 -11.11
N THR A 36 28.37 8.97 -11.90
CA THR A 36 28.74 10.38 -12.00
C THR A 36 28.36 10.89 -13.37
N VAL A 37 27.50 11.90 -13.41
CA VAL A 37 27.00 12.49 -14.65
C VAL A 37 27.56 13.88 -14.83
N SER A 38 28.22 14.09 -15.96
CA SER A 38 28.82 15.35 -16.35
C SER A 38 28.10 15.91 -17.58
N ILE A 39 27.53 17.11 -17.43
CA ILE A 39 26.88 17.85 -18.52
C ILE A 39 27.70 19.12 -18.77
N PRO A 40 28.36 19.25 -19.95
CA PRO A 40 29.24 20.38 -20.23
C PRO A 40 28.56 21.74 -20.03
N GLU A 41 27.32 21.89 -20.49
CA GLU A 41 26.54 23.14 -20.41
C GLU A 41 26.16 23.55 -18.98
N ARG A 42 26.14 22.61 -18.04
CA ARG A 42 25.75 22.85 -16.63
C ARG A 42 26.92 22.83 -15.66
N ARG A 43 28.16 22.70 -16.16
CA ARG A 43 29.37 22.56 -15.33
C ARG A 43 29.61 23.76 -14.40
N ALA A 44 29.08 24.93 -14.74
CA ALA A 44 29.17 26.13 -13.91
C ALA A 44 28.28 26.09 -12.64
N LEU A 45 27.22 25.26 -12.63
CA LEU A 45 26.22 25.25 -11.54
C LEU A 45 26.50 24.19 -10.46
N ARG A 46 27.20 23.09 -10.81
CA ARG A 46 27.64 22.05 -9.86
C ARG A 46 29.04 21.55 -10.24
N PRO A 47 30.11 22.19 -9.74
CA PRO A 47 31.47 21.69 -9.91
C PRO A 47 31.61 20.39 -9.12
N GLY A 48 31.72 19.26 -9.82
CA GLY A 48 31.77 17.91 -9.24
C GLY A 48 30.87 16.89 -9.94
N GLY A 49 30.00 17.34 -10.86
CA GLY A 49 29.04 16.45 -11.53
C GLY A 49 27.86 16.08 -10.62
N ILE A 50 26.93 15.34 -11.18
CA ILE A 50 25.75 14.85 -10.47
C ILE A 50 25.98 13.39 -10.13
N GLN A 51 25.96 13.06 -8.84
CA GLN A 51 26.19 11.70 -8.36
C GLN A 51 24.90 11.08 -7.83
N PHE A 52 24.70 9.81 -8.15
CA PHE A 52 23.65 8.98 -7.55
C PHE A 52 24.09 7.52 -7.51
N GLU A 53 23.47 6.76 -6.62
CA GLU A 53 23.81 5.36 -6.37
C GLU A 53 22.65 4.46 -6.77
N THR A 54 22.97 3.27 -7.30
CA THR A 54 22.00 2.22 -7.59
C THR A 54 22.46 0.88 -7.03
N PRO A 55 21.55 -0.04 -6.69
CA PRO A 55 21.92 -1.42 -6.41
C PRO A 55 22.73 -2.04 -7.56
N LEU A 56 23.68 -2.92 -7.23
CA LEU A 56 24.47 -3.65 -8.23
C LEU A 56 23.58 -4.60 -9.07
N ALA A 57 22.66 -5.29 -8.39
CA ALA A 57 21.70 -6.19 -9.01
C ALA A 57 20.33 -5.53 -9.09
N VAL A 58 19.75 -5.54 -10.28
CA VAL A 58 18.37 -5.13 -10.55
C VAL A 58 17.57 -6.32 -11.02
N GLU A 59 16.26 -6.32 -10.77
CA GLU A 59 15.38 -7.45 -11.08
C GLU A 59 15.25 -7.70 -12.59
N SER A 60 15.41 -6.66 -13.41
CA SER A 60 15.39 -6.75 -14.87
C SER A 60 16.11 -5.56 -15.52
N ASP A 61 16.52 -5.73 -16.77
CA ASP A 61 17.10 -4.65 -17.58
C ASP A 61 16.13 -3.47 -17.72
N GLU A 62 14.85 -3.78 -17.94
CA GLU A 62 13.78 -2.80 -18.06
C GLU A 62 13.62 -1.94 -16.80
N TYR A 63 13.69 -2.58 -15.63
CA TYR A 63 13.69 -1.88 -14.35
C TYR A 63 14.94 -1.02 -14.18
N GLY A 64 16.12 -1.55 -14.53
CA GLY A 64 17.38 -0.81 -14.46
C GLY A 64 17.34 0.47 -15.30
N VAL A 65 16.87 0.37 -16.54
CA VAL A 65 16.74 1.52 -17.45
C VAL A 65 15.71 2.53 -16.92
N ALA A 66 14.59 2.07 -16.36
CA ALA A 66 13.60 2.95 -15.71
C ALA A 66 14.18 3.69 -14.49
N LEU A 67 14.92 2.97 -13.64
CA LEU A 67 15.55 3.49 -12.43
C LEU A 67 16.59 4.57 -12.76
N LEU A 68 17.51 4.27 -13.69
CA LEU A 68 18.53 5.22 -14.14
C LEU A 68 17.91 6.47 -14.75
N SER A 69 16.89 6.31 -15.59
CA SER A 69 16.19 7.44 -16.21
C SER A 69 15.51 8.33 -15.16
N TRP A 70 14.89 7.73 -14.13
CA TRP A 70 14.30 8.48 -13.03
C TRP A 70 15.34 9.21 -12.18
N LEU A 71 16.48 8.58 -11.88
CA LEU A 71 17.58 9.20 -11.12
C LEU A 71 18.18 10.38 -11.89
N LEU A 72 18.37 10.25 -13.20
CA LEU A 72 18.80 11.33 -14.08
C LEU A 72 17.79 12.49 -14.07
N ASP A 73 16.51 12.20 -14.28
CA ASP A 73 15.44 13.21 -14.28
C ASP A 73 15.37 13.95 -12.94
N LYS A 74 15.49 13.24 -11.82
CA LYS A 74 15.45 13.80 -10.47
C LYS A 74 16.68 14.67 -10.17
N SER A 75 17.85 14.28 -10.67
CA SER A 75 19.11 14.90 -10.29
C SER A 75 19.53 16.05 -11.22
N ILE A 76 19.24 15.93 -12.51
CA ILE A 76 19.49 16.98 -13.52
C ILE A 76 18.31 17.95 -13.58
N GLY A 77 17.08 17.45 -13.47
CA GLY A 77 15.87 18.23 -13.76
C GLY A 77 15.66 18.43 -15.26
N LYS A 78 14.42 18.29 -15.72
CA LYS A 78 14.04 18.52 -17.13
C LYS A 78 14.03 20.02 -17.47
N PRO A 79 14.32 20.43 -18.72
CA PRO A 79 14.76 19.60 -19.85
C PRO A 79 16.29 19.45 -19.93
N TYR A 80 16.73 18.37 -20.57
CA TYR A 80 18.10 18.14 -21.04
C TYR A 80 18.04 17.24 -22.29
N SER A 81 19.07 17.31 -23.16
CA SER A 81 19.16 16.41 -24.32
C SER A 81 19.47 14.99 -23.84
N ALA A 82 18.49 14.10 -23.97
CA ALA A 82 18.52 12.76 -23.40
C ALA A 82 18.78 11.70 -24.48
N PRO A 83 19.68 10.72 -24.26
CA PRO A 83 19.85 9.57 -25.14
C PRO A 83 18.55 8.77 -25.27
N GLY A 84 18.39 8.06 -26.39
CA GLY A 84 17.17 7.30 -26.67
C GLY A 84 16.78 6.28 -25.60
N TRP A 85 17.75 5.69 -24.88
CA TRP A 85 17.46 4.77 -23.78
C TRP A 85 16.80 5.45 -22.58
N VAL A 86 17.05 6.74 -22.35
CA VAL A 86 16.41 7.51 -21.27
C VAL A 86 14.91 7.66 -21.54
N GLU A 87 14.52 7.92 -22.79
CA GLU A 87 13.10 7.96 -23.18
C GLU A 87 12.45 6.58 -23.03
N SER A 88 13.17 5.52 -23.41
CA SER A 88 12.73 4.14 -23.18
C SER A 88 12.49 3.85 -21.68
N GLY A 89 13.35 4.36 -20.79
CA GLY A 89 13.18 4.22 -19.34
C GLY A 89 12.06 5.09 -18.78
N ARG A 90 11.85 6.30 -19.31
CA ARG A 90 10.71 7.16 -18.94
C ARG A 90 9.37 6.48 -19.24
N ALA A 91 9.24 5.81 -20.40
CA ALA A 91 8.06 5.03 -20.73
C ALA A 91 7.82 3.86 -19.75
N LYS A 92 8.89 3.38 -19.09
CA LYS A 92 8.87 2.27 -18.13
C LYS A 92 8.83 2.70 -16.66
N GLN A 93 8.57 3.97 -16.35
CA GLN A 93 8.50 4.43 -14.94
C GLN A 93 7.44 3.70 -14.10
N HIS A 94 6.44 3.08 -14.73
CA HIS A 94 5.45 2.25 -14.05
C HIS A 94 6.05 0.99 -13.39
N LEU A 95 7.29 0.59 -13.75
CA LEU A 95 8.02 -0.51 -13.12
C LEU A 95 8.64 -0.11 -11.78
N LEU A 96 8.75 1.19 -11.48
CA LEU A 96 9.42 1.66 -10.27
C LEU A 96 8.58 1.37 -9.02
N PRO A 97 9.19 0.95 -7.89
CA PRO A 97 8.41 0.44 -6.76
C PRO A 97 7.52 1.52 -6.15
N TRP A 98 8.02 2.74 -5.99
CA TRP A 98 7.22 3.86 -5.46
C TRP A 98 6.11 4.31 -6.42
N VAL A 99 6.24 4.08 -7.73
CA VAL A 99 5.17 4.36 -8.70
C VAL A 99 4.08 3.30 -8.58
N GLN A 100 4.47 2.02 -8.48
CA GLN A 100 3.53 0.93 -8.22
C GLN A 100 2.84 1.08 -6.88
N GLU A 101 3.57 1.40 -5.81
CA GLU A 101 3.03 1.65 -4.49
C GLU A 101 2.05 2.80 -4.48
N ARG A 102 2.38 3.93 -5.14
CA ARG A 102 1.46 5.06 -5.29
C ARG A 102 0.19 4.65 -6.03
N ARG A 103 0.32 3.94 -7.16
CA ARG A 103 -0.81 3.45 -7.93
C ARG A 103 -1.69 2.51 -7.11
N ASN A 104 -1.09 1.55 -6.40
CA ASN A 104 -1.80 0.63 -5.51
C ASN A 104 -2.49 1.36 -4.37
N HIS A 105 -1.84 2.38 -3.81
CA HIS A 105 -2.42 3.23 -2.79
C HIS A 105 -3.61 4.02 -3.36
N GLU A 106 -3.52 4.60 -4.55
CA GLU A 106 -4.64 5.31 -5.19
C GLU A 106 -5.82 4.39 -5.49
N LEU A 107 -5.55 3.15 -5.92
CA LEU A 107 -6.55 2.12 -6.24
C LEU A 107 -7.11 1.40 -5.00
N ARG A 108 -6.66 1.76 -3.79
CA ARG A 108 -7.09 1.07 -2.57
C ARG A 108 -8.61 1.20 -2.37
N PRO A 109 -9.30 0.17 -1.85
CA PRO A 109 -10.71 0.27 -1.49
C PRO A 109 -10.89 1.35 -0.44
N GLN A 110 -11.60 2.42 -0.78
CA GLN A 110 -11.88 3.51 0.13
C GLN A 110 -13.27 4.10 -0.12
N CYS A 111 -13.94 4.51 0.95
CA CYS A 111 -15.18 5.26 0.89
C CYS A 111 -15.22 6.30 2.01
N ARG A 112 -16.15 7.24 1.89
CA ARG A 112 -16.40 8.29 2.87
C ARG A 112 -17.85 8.22 3.29
N VAL A 113 -18.09 8.20 4.59
CA VAL A 113 -19.43 8.09 5.17
C VAL A 113 -19.63 9.22 6.15
N PRO A 114 -20.77 9.94 6.15
CA PRO A 114 -20.98 10.97 7.14
C PRO A 114 -21.14 10.35 8.54
N ARG A 115 -20.52 10.99 9.53
CA ARG A 115 -20.34 10.45 10.88
C ARG A 115 -21.65 10.03 11.53
N GLU A 116 -22.69 10.84 11.41
CA GLU A 116 -23.97 10.58 12.05
C GLU A 116 -24.62 9.30 11.51
N TRP A 117 -24.49 9.02 10.21
CA TRP A 117 -24.98 7.79 9.59
C TRP A 117 -24.21 6.56 10.09
N LEU A 118 -22.88 6.67 10.17
CA LEU A 118 -22.06 5.56 10.67
C LEU A 118 -22.36 5.28 12.15
N LYS A 119 -22.51 6.31 12.98
CA LYS A 119 -22.90 6.15 14.39
C LYS A 119 -24.29 5.53 14.53
N LEU A 120 -25.25 5.98 13.74
CA LEU A 120 -26.60 5.42 13.73
C LEU A 120 -26.57 3.94 13.35
N ALA A 121 -25.83 3.55 12.32
CA ALA A 121 -25.71 2.15 11.94
C ALA A 121 -25.05 1.28 13.01
N MET A 122 -24.02 1.78 13.68
CA MET A 122 -23.39 1.03 14.78
C MET A 122 -24.31 0.91 16.00
N ARG A 123 -25.16 1.91 16.24
CA ARG A 123 -26.21 1.84 17.25
C ARG A 123 -27.27 0.82 16.86
N ASP A 124 -27.77 0.84 15.63
CA ASP A 124 -28.76 -0.12 15.12
C ASP A 124 -28.24 -1.56 15.15
N LEU A 125 -26.96 -1.78 14.83
CA LEU A 125 -26.32 -3.09 14.97
C LEU A 125 -26.20 -3.53 16.44
N SER A 126 -26.01 -2.60 17.37
CA SER A 126 -25.90 -2.88 18.81
C SER A 126 -27.27 -3.10 19.49
N ASP A 127 -28.28 -2.32 19.11
CA ASP A 127 -29.61 -2.29 19.72
C ASP A 127 -30.47 -3.46 19.29
N ARG A 128 -30.09 -4.14 18.20
CA ARG A 128 -30.55 -5.50 17.88
C ARG A 128 -29.90 -6.52 18.85
N ARG A 129 -29.98 -6.20 20.15
CA ARG A 129 -29.54 -6.92 21.35
C ARG A 129 -30.08 -8.33 21.30
N GLY A 130 -29.17 -9.30 21.24
CA GLY A 130 -29.53 -10.73 21.29
C GLY A 130 -28.77 -11.62 20.31
N THR A 131 -27.96 -11.05 19.40
CA THR A 131 -27.29 -11.89 18.39
C THR A 131 -25.83 -11.52 18.14
N ALA A 132 -25.42 -10.28 18.38
CA ALA A 132 -24.05 -9.83 18.09
C ALA A 132 -23.18 -9.74 19.36
N SER A 133 -22.23 -10.67 19.53
CA SER A 133 -21.16 -10.61 20.52
C SER A 133 -20.02 -9.71 20.07
N ALA A 134 -19.23 -9.17 21.02
CA ALA A 134 -18.01 -8.42 20.70
C ALA A 134 -16.98 -9.25 19.93
N ASN A 135 -17.06 -10.58 20.04
CA ASN A 135 -16.19 -11.54 19.36
C ASN A 135 -16.66 -11.88 17.93
N ASP A 136 -17.83 -11.40 17.51
CA ASP A 136 -18.34 -11.72 16.18
C ASP A 136 -17.56 -11.00 15.09
N VAL A 137 -17.60 -11.58 13.89
CA VAL A 137 -16.98 -11.01 12.71
C VAL A 137 -18.00 -10.13 11.98
N ALA A 138 -17.63 -8.89 11.73
CA ALA A 138 -18.37 -7.95 10.90
C ALA A 138 -17.84 -7.99 9.47
N GLN A 139 -18.74 -8.20 8.51
CA GLN A 139 -18.46 -8.07 7.09
C GLN A 139 -18.83 -6.66 6.61
N ILE A 140 -17.97 -6.08 5.79
CA ILE A 140 -18.11 -4.71 5.30
C ILE A 140 -17.91 -4.71 3.78
N ILE A 141 -18.84 -4.14 3.04
CA ILE A 141 -18.74 -3.95 1.59
C ILE A 141 -19.29 -2.58 1.20
N PHE A 142 -18.71 -1.96 0.18
CA PHE A 142 -19.17 -0.69 -0.37
C PHE A 142 -19.45 -0.85 -1.86
N ASP A 143 -20.65 -0.50 -2.31
CA ASP A 143 -21.09 -0.70 -3.70
C ASP A 143 -20.89 0.54 -4.60
N GLY A 144 -20.33 1.62 -4.07
CA GLY A 144 -20.18 2.91 -4.74
C GLY A 144 -21.15 3.99 -4.22
N GLU A 145 -22.27 3.59 -3.63
CA GLU A 145 -23.28 4.49 -3.05
C GLU A 145 -23.52 4.19 -1.55
N ARG A 146 -23.46 2.91 -1.16
CA ARG A 146 -23.86 2.41 0.16
C ARG A 146 -22.79 1.49 0.73
N LEU A 147 -22.47 1.75 1.99
CA LEU A 147 -21.66 0.87 2.82
C LEU A 147 -22.59 -0.06 3.59
N ARG A 148 -22.48 -1.35 3.33
CA ARG A 148 -23.21 -2.40 4.03
C ARG A 148 -22.33 -2.99 5.12
N LEU A 149 -22.86 -3.02 6.34
CA LEU A 149 -22.27 -3.66 7.51
C LEU A 149 -23.13 -4.86 7.89
N THR A 150 -22.57 -6.06 7.88
CA THR A 150 -23.26 -7.30 8.24
C THR A 150 -22.59 -7.95 9.45
N VAL A 151 -23.36 -8.22 10.51
CA VAL A 151 -22.88 -8.87 11.74
C VAL A 151 -23.93 -9.89 12.19
N ALA A 152 -23.53 -11.14 12.42
CA ALA A 152 -24.42 -12.21 12.90
C ALA A 152 -25.75 -12.30 12.10
N GLY A 153 -25.67 -12.27 10.77
CA GLY A 153 -26.81 -12.34 9.85
C GLY A 153 -27.66 -11.06 9.73
N LYS A 154 -27.33 -10.00 10.46
CA LYS A 154 -28.03 -8.70 10.40
C LYS A 154 -27.24 -7.71 9.58
N SER A 155 -27.88 -7.07 8.60
CA SER A 155 -27.27 -6.03 7.79
C SER A 155 -27.84 -4.64 8.10
N VAL A 156 -26.98 -3.63 7.99
CA VAL A 156 -27.34 -2.21 7.99
C VAL A 156 -26.58 -1.52 6.86
N ASP A 157 -27.30 -0.73 6.06
CA ASP A 157 -26.74 0.02 4.94
C ASP A 157 -26.68 1.51 5.30
N VAL A 158 -25.55 2.15 5.02
CA VAL A 158 -25.37 3.61 5.18
C VAL A 158 -24.93 4.23 3.87
N ARG A 159 -25.45 5.42 3.56
CA ARG A 159 -25.01 6.17 2.39
C ARG A 159 -23.57 6.65 2.56
N GLY A 160 -22.81 6.56 1.48
CA GLY A 160 -21.42 7.02 1.41
C GLY A 160 -21.04 7.49 0.01
N PHE A 161 -19.79 7.88 -0.13
CA PHE A 161 -19.20 8.39 -1.36
C PHE A 161 -17.87 7.69 -1.62
N GLY A 162 -17.63 7.26 -2.86
CA GLY A 162 -16.36 6.66 -3.25
C GLY A 162 -16.52 5.73 -4.43
N THR A 163 -15.54 4.85 -4.60
CA THR A 163 -15.56 3.81 -5.62
C THR A 163 -15.98 2.49 -5.00
N ALA A 164 -16.80 1.72 -5.72
CA ALA A 164 -17.21 0.39 -5.31
C ALA A 164 -15.99 -0.48 -4.98
N TRP A 165 -16.09 -1.25 -3.90
CA TRP A 165 -15.05 -2.18 -3.50
C TRP A 165 -15.21 -3.50 -4.26
N PRO A 166 -14.11 -4.13 -4.69
CA PRO A 166 -14.18 -5.36 -5.48
C PRO A 166 -14.64 -6.58 -4.67
N THR A 167 -14.57 -6.51 -3.34
CA THR A 167 -14.90 -7.60 -2.42
C THR A 167 -15.33 -7.04 -1.07
N PHE A 168 -15.91 -7.90 -0.22
CA PHE A 168 -16.18 -7.60 1.18
C PHE A 168 -14.95 -7.88 2.04
N PHE A 169 -14.89 -7.21 3.19
CA PHE A 169 -13.81 -7.34 4.16
C PHE A 169 -14.38 -7.70 5.54
N SER A 170 -13.65 -8.54 6.28
CA SER A 170 -14.06 -9.04 7.59
C SER A 170 -13.21 -8.42 8.68
N VAL A 171 -13.82 -7.95 9.76
CA VAL A 171 -13.13 -7.38 10.94
C VAL A 171 -13.81 -7.79 12.24
N PRO A 172 -13.12 -7.80 13.39
CA PRO A 172 -13.76 -8.08 14.67
C PRO A 172 -14.74 -6.95 15.01
N TYR A 173 -16.01 -7.30 15.28
CA TYR A 173 -17.08 -6.35 15.53
C TYR A 173 -16.78 -5.45 16.73
N GLY A 174 -16.22 -6.01 17.82
CA GLY A 174 -15.80 -5.24 18.99
C GLY A 174 -14.79 -4.13 18.66
N LYS A 175 -13.80 -4.43 17.80
CA LYS A 175 -12.81 -3.43 17.33
C LYS A 175 -13.46 -2.37 16.45
N LEU A 176 -14.36 -2.77 15.54
CA LEU A 176 -15.10 -1.85 14.67
C LEU A 176 -15.99 -0.88 15.48
N ARG A 177 -16.72 -1.41 16.47
CA ARG A 177 -17.52 -0.61 17.40
C ARG A 177 -16.67 0.34 18.23
N ALA A 178 -15.53 -0.12 18.72
CA ALA A 178 -14.59 0.75 19.43
C ALA A 178 -14.08 1.88 18.53
N ALA A 179 -13.76 1.60 17.26
CA ALA A 179 -13.25 2.60 16.31
C ALA A 179 -14.26 3.69 15.96
N THR A 180 -15.54 3.35 15.91
CA THR A 180 -16.63 4.28 15.58
C THR A 180 -17.10 5.13 16.78
N SER A 181 -16.74 4.75 18.02
CA SER A 181 -17.16 5.46 19.23
C SER A 181 -16.63 6.90 19.35
N ARG A 182 -15.41 7.18 18.87
CA ARG A 182 -14.70 8.47 19.06
C ARG A 182 -14.39 9.20 17.75
N LEU A 183 -15.36 9.22 16.84
CA LEU A 183 -15.24 9.94 15.57
C LEU A 183 -15.44 11.45 15.79
N MET A 184 -14.40 12.24 15.51
CA MET A 184 -14.43 13.70 15.64
C MET A 184 -14.81 14.40 14.34
N ASN A 185 -14.39 13.86 13.20
CA ASN A 185 -14.64 14.47 11.89
C ASN A 185 -16.09 14.23 11.44
N PRO A 186 -16.73 15.22 10.78
CA PRO A 186 -18.10 15.07 10.26
C PRO A 186 -18.19 14.04 9.13
N GLU A 187 -17.09 13.83 8.39
CA GLU A 187 -16.94 12.82 7.35
C GLU A 187 -15.88 11.81 7.81
N VAL A 188 -16.22 10.53 7.73
CA VAL A 188 -15.38 9.42 8.17
C VAL A 188 -14.83 8.73 6.94
N HIS A 189 -13.51 8.75 6.81
CA HIS A 189 -12.80 7.98 5.79
C HIS A 189 -12.68 6.54 6.25
N ILE A 190 -13.08 5.63 5.38
CA ILE A 190 -12.93 4.19 5.57
C ILE A 190 -12.09 3.68 4.41
N GLU A 191 -10.94 3.09 4.70
CA GLU A 191 -10.03 2.58 3.67
C GLU A 191 -9.46 1.23 4.08
N VAL A 192 -9.13 0.40 3.08
CA VAL A 192 -8.47 -0.89 3.26
C VAL A 192 -7.08 -0.83 2.69
N TRP A 193 -6.06 -1.08 3.52
CA TRP A 193 -4.66 -1.06 3.11
C TRP A 193 -3.81 -2.02 3.92
N LYS A 194 -2.90 -2.76 3.26
CA LYS A 194 -1.96 -3.71 3.89
C LYS A 194 -2.62 -4.59 4.97
N ASN A 195 -3.72 -5.27 4.63
CA ASN A 195 -4.51 -6.14 5.52
C ASN A 195 -5.13 -5.45 6.75
N MET A 196 -5.32 -4.13 6.69
CA MET A 196 -6.00 -3.37 7.72
C MET A 196 -7.18 -2.59 7.15
N LEU A 197 -8.28 -2.58 7.89
CA LEU A 197 -9.36 -1.62 7.72
C LEU A 197 -9.06 -0.40 8.59
N ARG A 198 -8.96 0.78 7.99
CA ARG A 198 -8.88 2.04 8.72
C ARG A 198 -10.23 2.72 8.73
N VAL A 199 -10.67 3.12 9.92
CA VAL A 199 -11.88 3.93 10.15
C VAL A 199 -11.45 5.22 10.83
N GLY A 200 -11.44 6.32 10.08
CA GLY A 200 -10.84 7.57 10.50
C GLY A 200 -9.34 7.39 10.84
N ARG A 201 -8.98 7.61 12.11
CA ARG A 201 -7.59 7.47 12.57
C ARG A 201 -7.24 6.10 13.14
N ARG A 202 -8.20 5.17 13.25
CA ARG A 202 -7.97 3.86 13.84
C ARG A 202 -7.78 2.81 12.76
N ALA A 203 -6.79 1.93 12.95
CA ALA A 203 -6.58 0.76 12.12
C ALA A 203 -7.09 -0.49 12.85
N ILE A 204 -7.66 -1.43 12.10
CA ILE A 204 -8.21 -2.69 12.57
C ILE A 204 -7.70 -3.78 11.64
N ASP A 205 -7.12 -4.83 12.20
CA ASP A 205 -6.67 -5.99 11.41
C ASP A 205 -7.87 -6.67 10.76
N LEU A 206 -7.72 -7.01 9.47
CA LEU A 206 -8.70 -7.84 8.78
C LEU A 206 -8.61 -9.28 9.30
N VAL A 207 -9.77 -9.92 9.46
CA VAL A 207 -9.90 -11.33 9.80
C VAL A 207 -9.96 -12.13 8.49
N ARG A 208 -9.15 -13.17 8.37
CA ARG A 208 -9.26 -14.09 7.24
C ARG A 208 -10.56 -14.88 7.38
N PRO A 209 -11.33 -15.08 6.30
CA PRO A 209 -12.59 -15.82 6.34
C PRO A 209 -12.44 -17.25 6.89
N ASP A 210 -11.24 -17.83 6.85
CA ASP A 210 -10.97 -19.21 7.24
C ASP A 210 -10.68 -19.41 8.75
N GLU A 211 -10.51 -18.32 9.53
CA GLU A 211 -10.17 -18.41 10.96
C GLU A 211 -11.39 -18.28 11.89
N GLY A 212 -12.59 -18.14 11.34
CA GLY A 212 -13.77 -17.66 12.07
C GLY A 212 -14.98 -18.59 12.07
N SER A 213 -14.80 -19.93 12.09
CA SER A 213 -15.90 -20.85 12.45
C SER A 213 -15.36 -22.23 12.85
N GLN A 214 -14.82 -22.35 14.07
CA GLN A 214 -14.96 -23.62 14.78
C GLN A 214 -16.37 -23.63 15.36
N ASP A 215 -17.29 -24.16 14.56
CA ASP A 215 -18.65 -24.48 14.97
C ASP A 215 -18.57 -25.52 16.10
N ARG A 216 -18.79 -25.02 17.32
CA ARG A 216 -19.05 -25.84 18.51
C ARG A 216 -20.54 -26.12 18.54
N THR A 217 -20.94 -27.24 17.94
CA THR A 217 -22.32 -27.74 17.90
C THR A 217 -22.25 -29.23 17.53
N TRP A 218 -22.83 -30.23 18.20
CA TRP A 218 -23.48 -30.42 19.49
C TRP A 218 -23.24 -31.89 19.85
N ALA A 219 -22.68 -32.20 21.02
CA ALA A 219 -22.76 -33.55 21.60
C ALA A 219 -23.44 -33.41 22.95
N ARG A 220 -24.78 -33.40 22.94
CA ARG A 220 -25.58 -33.69 24.10
C ARG A 220 -26.74 -34.61 23.72
N ASP A 221 -26.91 -35.58 24.61
CA ASP A 221 -28.10 -36.38 24.87
C ASP A 221 -28.30 -37.65 24.04
N GLY A 222 -28.04 -38.78 24.69
CA GLY A 222 -28.44 -40.11 24.22
C GLY A 222 -27.70 -41.28 24.86
N ASN A 223 -27.74 -41.43 26.19
CA ASN A 223 -28.20 -42.70 26.79
C ASN A 223 -28.17 -42.65 28.33
N ALA A 224 -29.36 -42.46 28.89
CA ALA A 224 -29.72 -42.97 30.20
C ALA A 224 -31.01 -43.78 29.99
N GLU A 225 -30.89 -45.08 29.78
CA GLU A 225 -31.97 -46.03 30.08
C GLU A 225 -31.39 -47.26 30.78
N CYS A 226 -31.97 -47.49 31.95
CA CYS A 226 -31.78 -48.60 32.86
C CYS A 226 -32.49 -49.87 32.33
N GLY A 227 -31.95 -51.03 32.71
CA GLY A 227 -32.73 -52.17 33.23
C GLY A 227 -33.68 -52.91 32.28
N GLU A 228 -33.34 -54.17 31.98
CA GLU A 228 -33.95 -55.36 32.62
C GLU A 228 -33.02 -56.58 32.43
#